data_AF-A0A937WLL7-F1
#
_entry.id   AF-A0A937WLL7-F1
#
_cell.length_a   1.000
_cell.length_b   1.000
_cell.length_c   1.000
_cell.angle_alpha   90.00
_cell.angle_beta   90.00
_cell.angle_gamma   90.00
#
_symmetry.space_group_name_H-M   'P 1'
#
loop_
_entity.id
_entity.type
_entity.pdbx_description
1 polymer ?
#
loop_
_entity_poly.entity_id
_entity_poly.type
_entity_poly.pdbx_seq_one_letter_code
_entity_poly.pdbx_strand_id
1 'polypeptide(L)'
;MHFDEARRIALSCGINLMEEWGKSGFIKKEKEFIKVLGPQDRKPKDLEDSSEWESETPVELIDVLHRILPLWEKGKRDEMVGYLQESGYGKSEAFYRVVQAISETLSSEDKEKKLLDGFLADRERLREEMREEQLQMRI
;
A
#
# COMPACT_ATOMS: atom_id res chain seq x y z
N MET A 1 -18.80 -5.58 6.72
CA MET A 1 -19.15 -5.00 8.05
C MET A 1 -20.32 -4.05 7.87
N HIS A 2 -21.25 -3.96 8.82
CA HIS A 2 -22.37 -3.01 8.71
C HIS A 2 -21.87 -1.57 8.90
N PHE A 3 -22.47 -0.60 8.20
CA PHE A 3 -22.03 0.80 8.20
C PHE A 3 -21.96 1.40 9.61
N ASP A 4 -22.98 1.17 10.44
CA ASP A 4 -23.03 1.71 11.80
C ASP A 4 -21.91 1.17 12.69
N GLU A 5 -21.54 -0.09 12.51
CA GLU A 5 -20.46 -0.73 13.26
C GLU A 5 -19.10 -0.17 12.83
N ALA A 6 -18.86 -0.08 11.52
CA ALA A 6 -17.66 0.52 10.95
C ALA A 6 -17.50 1.99 11.37
N ARG A 7 -18.60 2.77 11.37
CA ARG A 7 -18.62 4.16 11.82
C ARG A 7 -18.25 4.28 13.31
N ARG A 8 -18.76 3.39 14.16
CA ARG A 8 -18.43 3.39 15.59
C ARG A 8 -16.94 3.10 15.83
N ILE A 9 -16.36 2.16 15.09
CA ILE A 9 -14.94 1.82 15.17
C ILE A 9 -14.09 2.99 14.69
N ALA A 10 -14.40 3.55 13.52
CA ALA A 10 -13.65 4.68 12.96
C ALA A 10 -13.63 5.90 13.89
N LEU A 11 -14.78 6.25 14.47
CA LEU A 11 -14.87 7.32 15.47
C LEU A 11 -13.99 7.05 16.71
N SER A 12 -13.95 5.80 17.18
CA SER A 12 -13.10 5.42 18.32
C SER A 12 -11.60 5.50 18.02
N CYS A 13 -11.22 5.31 16.75
CA CYS A 13 -9.85 5.44 16.27
C CYS A 13 -9.50 6.85 15.80
N GLY A 14 -10.43 7.81 15.85
CA GLY A 14 -10.23 9.18 15.33
C GLY A 14 -10.15 9.26 13.80
N ILE A 15 -10.64 8.25 13.08
CA ILE A 15 -10.59 8.17 11.61
C ILE A 15 -11.86 8.79 11.02
N ASN A 16 -11.69 9.73 10.07
CA ASN A 16 -12.80 10.30 9.33
C ASN A 16 -13.13 9.48 8.08
N LEU A 17 -14.14 8.61 8.18
CA LEU A 17 -14.60 7.77 7.06
C LEU A 17 -15.02 8.54 5.81
N MET A 18 -15.39 9.83 5.94
CA MET A 18 -15.77 10.65 4.78
C MET A 18 -14.56 11.18 4.01
N GLU A 19 -13.41 11.35 4.66
CA GLU A 19 -12.14 11.72 4.01
C GLU A 19 -11.51 10.49 3.35
N GLU A 20 -11.62 9.33 3.99
CA GLU A 20 -11.16 8.03 3.45
C GLU A 20 -12.12 7.41 2.41
N TRP A 21 -13.26 8.06 2.15
CA TRP A 21 -14.22 7.69 1.11
C TRP A 21 -13.97 8.49 -0.16
N GLY A 22 -13.44 7.85 -1.20
CA GLY A 22 -13.23 8.53 -2.47
C GLY A 22 -12.35 7.78 -3.45
N LYS A 23 -11.97 8.47 -4.53
CA LYS A 23 -11.19 7.92 -5.64
C LYS A 23 -9.80 7.42 -5.22
N SER A 24 -9.19 8.01 -4.20
CA SER A 24 -7.87 7.61 -3.68
C SER A 24 -7.94 6.77 -2.40
N GLY A 25 -9.09 6.65 -1.73
CA GLY A 25 -9.20 5.94 -0.45
C GLY A 25 -9.22 4.41 -0.58
N PHE A 26 -8.95 3.70 0.52
CA PHE A 26 -9.04 2.23 0.62
C PHE A 26 -10.38 1.74 1.18
N ILE A 27 -11.36 2.62 1.41
CA ILE A 27 -12.68 2.25 1.96
C ILE A 27 -13.75 2.35 0.87
N LYS A 28 -14.48 1.25 0.64
CA LYS A 28 -15.63 1.21 -0.28
C LYS A 28 -16.94 1.03 0.48
N LYS A 29 -17.90 1.91 0.20
CA LYS A 29 -19.29 1.77 0.68
C LYS A 29 -20.13 1.04 -0.36
N GLU A 30 -20.76 -0.06 0.05
CA GLU A 30 -21.80 -0.74 -0.72
C GLU A 30 -23.09 -0.72 0.09
N LYS A 31 -23.90 0.33 -0.15
CA LYS A 31 -25.17 0.61 0.57
C LYS A 31 -24.98 0.63 2.10
N GLU A 32 -25.40 -0.44 2.76
CA GLU A 32 -25.37 -0.65 4.22
C GLU A 32 -24.08 -1.34 4.70
N PHE A 33 -23.21 -1.77 3.78
CA PHE A 33 -21.96 -2.43 4.11
C PHE A 33 -20.75 -1.53 3.80
N ILE A 34 -19.75 -1.58 4.67
CA ILE A 34 -18.40 -1.08 4.41
C ILE A 34 -17.47 -2.28 4.17
N LYS A 35 -16.64 -2.15 3.14
CA LYS A 35 -15.52 -3.05 2.83
C LYS A 35 -14.22 -2.25 2.74
N VAL A 36 -13.17 -2.76 3.36
CA VAL A 36 -11.79 -2.30 3.15
C VAL A 36 -11.23 -3.00 1.91
N LEU A 37 -10.71 -2.21 0.97
CA LEU A 37 -10.12 -2.70 -0.26
C LEU A 37 -8.67 -3.09 0.00
N GLY A 38 -8.32 -4.31 -0.37
CA GLY A 38 -6.93 -4.75 -0.41
C GLY A 38 -6.22 -4.30 -1.69
N PRO A 39 -4.91 -4.55 -1.82
CA PRO A 39 -4.09 -4.14 -2.96
C PRO A 39 -4.61 -4.68 -4.29
N GLN A 40 -5.13 -5.91 -4.31
CA GLN A 40 -5.74 -6.53 -5.50
C GLN A 40 -7.06 -5.89 -5.96
N ASP A 41 -7.77 -5.21 -5.05
CA ASP A 41 -9.09 -4.64 -5.32
C ASP A 41 -9.00 -3.16 -5.74
N ARG A 42 -7.80 -2.55 -5.70
CA ARG A 42 -7.54 -1.15 -6.09
C ARG A 42 -7.03 -1.07 -7.52
N LYS A 43 -7.51 -0.09 -8.31
CA LYS A 43 -6.98 0.13 -9.65
C LYS A 43 -5.76 1.05 -9.59
N PRO A 44 -4.76 0.85 -10.48
CA PRO A 44 -3.58 1.72 -10.52
C PRO A 44 -3.94 3.19 -10.79
N LYS A 45 -5.02 3.46 -11.53
CA LYS A 45 -5.53 4.81 -11.80
C LYS A 45 -6.10 5.51 -10.55
N ASP A 46 -6.64 4.74 -9.62
CA ASP A 46 -7.16 5.24 -8.34
C ASP A 46 -6.01 5.64 -7.39
N LEU A 47 -4.78 5.14 -7.66
CA LEU A 47 -3.54 5.45 -6.95
C LEU A 47 -2.70 6.53 -7.66
N GLU A 48 -3.09 6.93 -8.88
CA GLU A 48 -2.40 7.94 -9.69
C GLU A 48 -2.84 9.36 -9.31
N ASP A 49 -4.11 9.56 -8.92
CA ASP A 49 -4.61 10.86 -8.43
C ASP A 49 -3.90 11.29 -7.11
N SER A 50 -3.42 10.33 -6.31
CA SER A 50 -2.56 10.60 -5.13
C SER A 50 -1.13 11.02 -5.50
N SER A 51 -0.72 10.77 -6.75
CA SER A 51 0.63 11.04 -7.29
C SER A 51 0.68 12.26 -8.21
N GLU A 52 -0.41 13.03 -8.32
CA GLU A 52 -0.32 14.39 -8.86
C GLU A 52 0.59 15.20 -7.95
N TRP A 53 1.85 15.30 -8.35
CA TRP A 53 2.97 16.01 -7.71
C TRP A 53 2.70 17.52 -7.46
N GLU A 54 1.55 18.02 -7.90
CA GLU A 54 1.03 19.35 -7.61
C GLU A 54 0.18 19.44 -6.32
N SER A 55 -0.20 18.30 -5.73
CA SER A 55 -0.98 18.25 -4.48
C SER A 55 -0.04 18.30 -3.28
N GLU A 56 -0.29 19.21 -2.32
CA GLU A 56 0.43 19.33 -1.03
C GLU A 56 0.29 18.09 -0.11
N THR A 57 -0.30 17.01 -0.62
CA THR A 57 -0.62 15.81 0.14
C THR A 57 0.53 14.80 0.02
N PRO A 58 1.23 14.45 1.11
CA PRO A 58 2.30 13.46 1.06
C PRO A 58 1.77 12.09 0.65
N VAL A 59 2.52 11.37 -0.19
CA VAL A 59 2.16 10.02 -0.63
C VAL A 59 2.04 9.11 0.59
N GLU A 60 0.87 8.52 0.80
CA GLU A 60 0.64 7.67 1.95
C GLU A 60 1.34 6.31 1.84
N LEU A 61 1.86 5.82 2.96
CA LEU A 61 2.58 4.55 3.03
C LEU A 61 1.74 3.37 2.52
N ILE A 62 0.45 3.33 2.88
CA ILE A 62 -0.48 2.26 2.49
C ILE A 62 -0.77 2.32 0.99
N ASP A 63 -0.83 3.51 0.40
CA ASP A 63 -0.97 3.67 -1.05
C ASP A 63 0.26 3.16 -1.78
N VAL A 64 1.46 3.44 -1.25
CA VAL A 64 2.70 2.88 -1.80
C VAL A 64 2.69 1.36 -1.73
N LEU A 65 2.34 0.80 -0.58
CA LEU A 65 2.24 -0.65 -0.40
C LEU A 65 1.26 -1.27 -1.41
N HIS A 66 0.06 -0.68 -1.54
CA HIS A 66 -0.96 -1.18 -2.44
C HIS A 66 -0.59 -1.04 -3.92
N ARG A 67 0.28 -0.08 -4.29
CA ARG A 67 0.78 0.07 -5.66
C ARG A 67 1.91 -0.90 -6.01
N ILE A 68 2.80 -1.19 -5.06
CA ILE A 68 3.94 -2.08 -5.33
C ILE A 68 3.55 -3.56 -5.38
N LEU A 69 2.54 -4.00 -4.62
CA LEU A 69 2.17 -5.42 -4.54
C LEU A 69 1.73 -6.00 -5.89
N PRO A 70 0.89 -5.32 -6.70
CA PRO A 70 0.57 -5.78 -8.05
C PRO A 70 1.76 -5.74 -9.02
N LEU A 71 2.71 -4.81 -8.84
CA LEU A 71 3.93 -4.76 -9.66
C LEU A 71 4.85 -5.95 -9.34
N TRP A 72 5.00 -6.26 -8.05
CA TRP A 72 5.72 -7.43 -7.57
C TRP A 72 5.10 -8.73 -8.08
N GLU A 73 3.77 -8.89 -7.98
CA GLU A 73 3.05 -10.07 -8.49
C GLU A 73 3.26 -10.27 -10.00
N LYS A 74 3.33 -9.16 -10.76
CA LYS A 74 3.58 -9.18 -12.22
C LYS A 74 5.06 -9.34 -12.58
N GLY A 75 5.96 -9.40 -11.60
CA GLY A 75 7.41 -9.49 -11.81
C GLY A 75 8.05 -8.21 -12.38
N LYS A 76 7.34 -7.07 -12.34
CA LYS A 76 7.83 -5.77 -12.82
C LYS A 76 8.71 -5.11 -11.75
N ARG A 77 9.89 -5.69 -11.51
CA ARG A 77 10.81 -5.24 -10.45
C ARG A 77 11.34 -3.82 -10.67
N ASP A 78 11.75 -3.49 -11.90
CA ASP A 78 12.32 -2.16 -12.21
C ASP A 78 11.30 -1.03 -11.94
N GLU A 79 10.05 -1.19 -12.37
CA GLU A 79 8.97 -0.22 -12.11
C GLU A 79 8.68 -0.09 -10.61
N MET A 80 8.75 -1.20 -9.87
CA MET A 80 8.50 -1.21 -8.43
C MET A 80 9.63 -0.52 -7.66
N VAL A 81 10.88 -0.79 -8.01
CA VAL A 81 12.05 -0.17 -7.37
C VAL A 81 12.05 1.33 -7.65
N GLY A 82 11.80 1.75 -8.90
CA GLY A 82 11.64 3.15 -9.26
C GLY A 82 10.59 3.84 -8.39
N TYR A 83 9.40 3.25 -8.26
CA TYR A 83 8.31 3.82 -7.45
C TYR A 83 8.66 3.89 -5.94
N LEU A 84 9.35 2.88 -5.40
CA LEU A 84 9.83 2.87 -4.02
C LEU A 84 10.91 3.92 -3.76
N GLN A 85 11.74 4.23 -4.75
CA GLN A 85 12.73 5.29 -4.67
C GLN A 85 12.08 6.67 -4.75
N GLU A 86 11.18 6.88 -5.71
CA GLU A 86 10.44 8.14 -5.90
C GLU A 86 9.58 8.49 -4.69
N SER A 87 8.91 7.50 -4.09
CA SER A 87 8.10 7.69 -2.88
C SER A 87 8.91 7.89 -1.59
N GLY A 88 10.23 7.68 -1.62
CA GLY A 88 11.11 7.80 -0.46
C GLY A 88 11.00 6.66 0.57
N TYR A 89 10.08 5.70 0.40
CA TYR A 89 9.88 4.58 1.33
C TYR A 89 10.83 3.41 1.12
N GLY A 90 11.54 3.34 0.00
CA GLY A 90 12.38 2.20 -0.37
C GLY A 90 13.49 1.83 0.63
N LYS A 91 13.97 2.79 1.43
CA LYS A 91 14.97 2.54 2.51
C LYS A 91 14.37 2.55 3.90
N SER A 92 13.06 2.77 4.01
CA SER A 92 12.41 2.95 5.29
C SER A 92 12.23 1.60 5.98
N GLU A 93 12.99 1.35 7.03
CA GLU A 93 12.73 0.21 7.93
C GLU A 93 11.34 0.30 8.57
N ALA A 94 10.75 1.49 8.64
CA ALA A 94 9.36 1.65 9.09
C ALA A 94 8.38 1.07 8.06
N PHE A 95 8.66 1.21 6.76
CA PHE A 95 7.86 0.61 5.69
C PHE A 95 7.73 -0.90 5.88
N TYR A 96 8.86 -1.61 5.92
CA TYR A 96 8.86 -3.08 6.07
C TYR A 96 8.26 -3.56 7.39
N ARG A 97 8.37 -2.78 8.47
CA ARG A 97 7.72 -3.09 9.75
C ARG A 97 6.20 -2.97 9.65
N VAL A 98 5.68 -1.98 8.93
CA VAL A 98 4.24 -1.85 8.68
C VAL A 98 3.74 -3.01 7.82
N VAL A 99 4.45 -3.35 6.73
CA VAL A 99 4.13 -4.51 5.88
C VAL A 99 4.05 -5.81 6.70
N GLN A 100 5.02 -6.03 7.58
CA GLN A 100 5.03 -7.19 8.48
C GLN A 100 3.85 -7.18 9.45
N ALA A 101 3.59 -6.05 10.12
CA ALA A 101 2.49 -5.93 11.05
C ALA A 101 1.13 -6.19 10.37
N ILE A 102 0.92 -5.67 9.15
CA ILE A 102 -0.29 -5.94 8.37
C ILE A 102 -0.39 -7.44 8.07
N SER A 103 0.68 -8.08 7.59
CA SER A 103 0.65 -9.53 7.32
C SER A 103 0.30 -10.35 8.57
N GLU A 104 0.84 -10.00 9.73
CA GLU A 104 0.58 -10.69 11.00
C GLU A 104 -0.87 -10.53 11.49
N THR A 105 -1.56 -9.44 11.11
CA THR A 105 -2.98 -9.22 11.45
C THR A 105 -3.96 -9.94 10.53
N LEU A 106 -3.54 -10.33 9.33
CA LEU A 106 -4.39 -11.01 8.35
C LEU A 106 -4.45 -12.53 8.58
N SER A 107 -5.56 -13.16 8.21
CA SER A 107 -5.76 -14.60 8.34
C SER A 107 -5.01 -15.37 7.25
N SER A 108 -4.59 -16.61 7.53
CA SER A 108 -3.80 -17.44 6.60
C SER A 108 -4.50 -17.74 5.26
N GLU A 109 -5.82 -17.58 5.20
CA GLU A 109 -6.63 -17.76 3.99
C GLU A 109 -6.69 -16.49 3.12
N ASP A 110 -6.27 -15.34 3.64
CA ASP A 110 -6.30 -14.06 2.92
C ASP A 110 -5.28 -14.03 1.77
N LYS A 111 -5.75 -13.60 0.60
CA LYS A 111 -4.91 -13.42 -0.59
C LYS A 111 -3.85 -12.33 -0.38
N GLU A 112 -4.23 -11.26 0.31
CA GLU A 112 -3.33 -10.15 0.63
C GLU A 112 -2.18 -10.61 1.53
N LYS A 113 -2.46 -11.45 2.54
CA LYS A 113 -1.42 -12.03 3.39
C LYS A 113 -0.40 -12.82 2.57
N LYS A 114 -0.86 -13.66 1.64
CA LYS A 114 0.04 -14.44 0.76
C LYS A 114 0.92 -13.55 -0.12
N LEU A 115 0.38 -12.43 -0.61
CA LEU A 115 1.14 -11.45 -1.37
C LEU A 115 2.18 -10.73 -0.49
N LEU A 116 1.79 -10.30 0.71
CA LEU A 116 2.68 -9.65 1.67
C LEU A 116 3.79 -10.59 2.15
N ASP A 117 3.47 -11.85 2.47
CA ASP A 117 4.45 -12.86 2.89
C ASP A 117 5.45 -13.17 1.76
N GLY A 118 4.96 -13.28 0.52
CA GLY A 118 5.82 -13.44 -0.65
C GLY A 118 6.74 -12.24 -0.88
N PHE A 119 6.20 -11.03 -0.78
CA PHE A 119 6.98 -9.79 -0.88
C PHE A 119 8.03 -9.69 0.23
N LEU A 120 7.68 -10.04 1.47
CA LEU A 120 8.60 -10.03 2.61
C LEU A 120 9.72 -11.08 2.47
N ALA A 121 9.44 -12.24 1.86
CA ALA A 121 10.47 -13.24 1.57
C ALA A 121 11.51 -12.73 0.56
N ASP A 122 11.10 -11.92 -0.41
CA ASP A 122 11.98 -11.27 -1.38
C ASP A 122 12.59 -9.94 -0.89
N ARG A 123 12.28 -9.48 0.33
CA ARG A 123 12.72 -8.19 0.88
C ARG A 123 14.24 -8.02 0.86
N GLU A 124 14.98 -9.08 1.19
CA GLU A 124 16.44 -8.99 1.31
C GLU A 124 17.09 -8.75 -0.06
N ARG A 125 16.61 -9.46 -1.09
CA ARG A 125 16.98 -9.22 -2.49
C ARG A 125 16.60 -7.82 -2.95
N LEU A 126 15.39 -7.38 -2.64
CA LEU A 126 14.95 -6.01 -2.96
C LEU A 126 15.85 -4.96 -2.31
N ARG A 127 16.24 -5.12 -1.05
CA ARG A 127 17.17 -4.18 -0.38
C ARG A 127 18.57 -4.17 -1.00
N GLU A 128 18.98 -5.22 -1.70
CA GLU A 128 20.23 -5.28 -2.45
C GLU A 128 20.07 -4.59 -3.81
N GLU A 129 19.02 -4.93 -4.58
CA GLU A 129 18.69 -4.28 -5.86
C GLU A 129 18.53 -2.76 -5.70
N MET A 130 17.83 -2.33 -4.65
CA MET A 130 17.67 -0.92 -4.30
C MET A 130 18.99 -0.21 -3.93
N ARG A 131 20.01 -0.95 -3.48
CA ARG A 131 21.34 -0.40 -3.23
C ARG A 131 22.16 -0.29 -4.51
N GLU A 132 22.02 -1.24 -5.42
CA GLU A 132 22.78 -1.30 -6.69
C GLU A 132 22.29 -0.28 -7.72
N GLU A 133 20.98 -0.12 -7.93
CA GLU A 133 20.44 0.87 -8.88
C GLU A 133 20.81 2.32 -8.51
N GLN A 134 20.91 2.61 -7.22
CA GLN A 134 21.34 3.93 -6.76
C GLN A 134 22.81 4.24 -7.02
N LEU A 135 23.66 3.21 -7.13
CA LEU A 135 25.05 3.37 -7.54
C LEU A 135 25.15 3.65 -9.04
N GLN A 136 24.25 3.07 -9.85
CA GLN A 136 24.17 3.32 -11.28
C GLN A 136 23.60 4.70 -11.63
N MET A 137 22.63 5.22 -10.88
CA MET A 137 22.11 6.60 -11.09
C MET A 137 23.09 7.71 -10.68
N ARG A 138 24.23 7.37 -10.07
CA ARG A 138 25.24 8.32 -9.56
C ARG A 138 26.48 8.46 -10.45
N ILE A 139 26.48 7.83 -11.62
CA ILE A 139 27.56 7.88 -12.63
C ILE A 139 27.05 8.61 -13.87
#